data_AF-A0A3A5W5P6-F1
#
_entry.id   AF-A0A3A5W5P6-F1
#
_cell.length_a   1.000
_cell.length_b   1.000
_cell.length_c   1.000
_cell.angle_alpha   90.00
_cell.angle_beta   90.00
_cell.angle_gamma   90.00
#
_symmetry.space_group_name_H-M   'P 1'
#
loop_
_entity.id
_entity.type
_entity.pdbx_description
1 polymer ?
#
loop_
_entity_poly.entity_id
_entity_poly.type
_entity_poly.pdbx_seq_one_letter_code
_entity_poly.pdbx_strand_id
1 'polypeptide(L)'
;TVFSAIFAGAEGWQTFDDLVDTESRSILWMQVANSSLAWIVIAFLTSTAGFMLLRLKRGSFSGSLIVLSIFGMVVYSFVNTSLQIAIDILQGNAYEFNVQNIINTLSVPFGWIAVLWVTMTILKGLRQKQAQSERYWGI
;
A
#
# COMPACT_ATOMS: atom_id res chain seq x y z
N THR A 1 5.04 13.64 -7.03
CA THR A 1 5.05 13.47 -5.56
C THR A 1 4.39 14.65 -4.87
N VAL A 2 4.83 15.88 -5.12
CA VAL A 2 4.23 17.10 -4.54
C VAL A 2 2.74 17.22 -4.86
N PHE A 3 2.34 17.00 -6.13
CA PHE A 3 0.94 17.02 -6.54
C PHE A 3 0.08 16.04 -5.73
N SER A 4 0.45 14.77 -5.67
CA SER A 4 -0.29 13.75 -4.89
C SER A 4 -0.35 14.05 -3.39
N ALA A 5 0.69 14.67 -2.82
CA ALA A 5 0.67 15.09 -1.41
C ALA A 5 -0.29 16.27 -1.17
N ILE A 6 -0.39 17.20 -2.12
CA ILE A 6 -1.38 18.28 -2.08
C ILE A 6 -2.80 17.70 -2.19
N PHE A 7 -3.02 16.75 -3.10
CA PHE A 7 -4.31 16.08 -3.23
C PHE A 7 -4.70 15.31 -1.97
N ALA A 8 -3.76 14.65 -1.29
CA ALA A 8 -4.06 14.00 -0.02
C ALA A 8 -4.59 14.99 1.03
N GLY A 9 -4.00 16.18 1.12
CA GLY A 9 -4.47 17.24 2.00
C GLY A 9 -5.81 17.84 1.56
N ALA A 10 -5.99 18.08 0.25
CA ALA A 10 -7.22 18.63 -0.30
C ALA A 10 -8.42 17.69 -0.11
N GLU A 11 -8.24 16.39 -0.35
CA GLU A 11 -9.28 15.37 -0.18
C GLU A 11 -9.62 15.15 1.29
N GLY A 12 -8.60 15.17 2.17
CA GLY A 12 -8.83 15.14 3.61
C GLY A 12 -9.61 16.37 4.09
N TRP A 13 -9.31 17.55 3.57
CA TRP A 13 -10.02 18.79 3.89
C TRP A 13 -11.45 18.79 3.36
N GLN A 14 -11.66 18.34 2.13
CA GLN A 14 -12.99 18.19 1.55
C GLN A 14 -13.85 17.23 2.37
N THR A 15 -13.29 16.07 2.73
CA THR A 15 -13.97 15.07 3.57
C THR A 15 -14.32 15.66 4.94
N PHE A 16 -13.43 16.47 5.53
CA PHE A 16 -13.70 17.16 6.79
C PHE A 16 -14.90 18.11 6.67
N ASP A 17 -14.89 18.98 5.66
CA ASP A 17 -15.93 19.99 5.44
C ASP A 17 -17.30 19.35 5.21
N ASP A 18 -17.34 18.25 4.47
CA ASP A 18 -18.57 17.51 4.18
C ASP A 18 -19.19 16.84 5.43
N LEU A 19 -18.38 16.51 6.44
CA LEU A 19 -18.79 15.65 7.56
C LEU A 19 -18.82 16.36 8.92
N VAL A 20 -18.26 17.57 9.04
CA VAL A 20 -18.06 18.28 10.33
C VAL A 20 -19.35 18.51 11.10
N ASP A 21 -20.46 18.70 10.39
CA ASP A 21 -21.77 18.98 10.98
C ASP A 21 -22.67 17.73 11.11
N THR A 22 -22.25 16.60 10.52
CA THR A 22 -23.09 15.39 10.41
C THR A 22 -22.57 14.24 11.26
N GLU A 23 -21.25 14.09 11.37
CA GLU A 23 -20.62 12.93 11.98
C GLU A 23 -20.01 13.21 13.35
N SER A 24 -19.92 12.16 14.17
CA SER A 24 -19.18 12.25 15.43
C SER A 24 -17.71 12.52 15.18
N ARG A 25 -17.07 13.34 16.02
CA ARG A 25 -15.65 13.75 15.88
C ARG A 25 -14.70 12.56 15.63
N SER A 26 -14.93 11.42 16.29
CA SER A 26 -14.09 10.22 16.09
C SER A 26 -14.23 9.62 14.69
N ILE A 27 -15.45 9.57 14.15
CA ILE A 27 -15.75 9.01 12.82
C ILE A 27 -15.18 9.94 11.75
N LEU A 28 -15.37 11.25 11.93
CA LEU A 28 -14.84 12.28 11.03
C LEU A 28 -13.33 12.16 10.83
N TRP A 29 -12.53 12.09 11.91
CA TRP A 29 -11.08 11.97 11.76
C TRP A 29 -10.63 10.66 11.10
N MET A 30 -11.35 9.56 11.32
CA MET A 30 -11.07 8.29 10.64
C MET A 30 -11.41 8.34 9.16
N GLN A 31 -12.52 8.97 8.77
CA GLN A 31 -12.91 9.12 7.37
C GLN A 31 -11.95 10.04 6.62
N VAL A 32 -11.54 11.15 7.23
CA VAL A 32 -10.50 12.05 6.69
C VAL A 32 -9.17 11.31 6.50
N ALA A 33 -8.75 10.52 7.49
CA ALA A 33 -7.53 9.72 7.37
C ALA A 33 -7.64 8.68 6.24
N ASN A 34 -8.80 8.06 6.09
CA ASN A 34 -9.06 7.06 5.05
C ASN A 34 -9.05 7.68 3.64
N SER A 35 -9.66 8.84 3.43
CA SER A 35 -9.68 9.52 2.13
C SER A 35 -8.30 10.03 1.70
N SER A 36 -7.52 10.58 2.63
CA SER A 36 -6.13 11.00 2.37
C SER A 36 -5.19 9.83 2.07
N LEU A 37 -5.44 8.63 2.60
CA LEU A 37 -4.53 7.50 2.55
C LEU A 37 -4.19 7.06 1.10
N ALA A 38 -5.19 6.98 0.23
CA ALA A 38 -4.99 6.56 -1.16
C ALA A 38 -3.99 7.49 -1.89
N TRP A 39 -4.14 8.79 -1.69
CA TRP A 39 -3.28 9.81 -2.30
C TRP A 39 -1.86 9.80 -1.75
N ILE A 40 -1.69 9.53 -0.44
CA ILE A 40 -0.37 9.33 0.17
C ILE A 40 0.35 8.14 -0.49
N VAL A 41 -0.36 7.03 -0.70
CA VAL A 41 0.22 5.84 -1.33
C VAL A 41 0.56 6.08 -2.79
N ILE A 42 -0.28 6.80 -3.54
CA ILE A 42 0.04 7.23 -4.91
C ILE A 42 1.31 8.11 -4.92
N ALA A 43 1.44 9.03 -3.96
CA ALA A 43 2.63 9.88 -3.84
C ALA A 43 3.89 9.04 -3.60
N PHE A 44 3.80 8.05 -2.70
CA PHE A 44 4.87 7.12 -2.37
C PHE A 44 5.28 6.25 -3.57
N LEU A 45 4.32 5.65 -4.26
CA LEU A 45 4.56 4.80 -5.42
C LEU A 45 5.15 5.59 -6.58
N THR A 46 4.66 6.81 -6.82
CA THR A 46 5.21 7.70 -7.85
C THR A 46 6.63 8.12 -7.52
N SER A 47 6.95 8.36 -6.23
CA SER A 47 8.33 8.66 -5.79
C SER A 47 9.25 7.47 -6.06
N THR A 48 8.81 6.27 -5.66
CA THR A 48 9.57 5.03 -5.82
C THR A 48 9.77 4.68 -7.29
N ALA A 49 8.74 4.86 -8.12
CA ALA A 49 8.80 4.67 -9.56
C ALA A 49 9.75 5.67 -10.23
N GLY A 50 9.70 6.95 -9.86
CA GLY A 50 10.63 7.97 -10.36
C GLY A 50 12.08 7.62 -10.05
N PHE A 51 12.35 7.19 -8.83
CA PHE A 51 13.68 6.74 -8.43
C PHE A 51 14.12 5.46 -9.17
N MET A 52 13.19 4.53 -9.39
CA MET A 52 13.43 3.32 -10.17
C MET A 52 13.82 3.64 -11.62
N LEU A 53 13.14 4.58 -12.28
CA LEU A 53 13.48 5.02 -13.64
C LEU A 53 14.89 5.63 -13.71
N LEU A 54 15.26 6.45 -12.72
CA LEU A 54 16.61 7.02 -12.64
C LEU A 54 17.70 5.95 -12.47
N ARG A 55 17.44 4.92 -11.65
CA ARG A 55 18.37 3.81 -11.47
C ARG A 55 18.48 2.92 -12.70
N LEU A 56 17.36 2.70 -13.40
CA LEU A 56 17.35 1.92 -14.64
C LEU A 56 18.17 2.61 -15.73
N LYS A 57 18.07 3.95 -15.87
CA LYS A 57 18.92 4.74 -16.78
C LYS A 57 20.42 4.64 -16.46
N ARG A 58 20.79 4.38 -15.20
CA ARG A 58 22.19 4.19 -14.76
C ARG A 58 22.66 2.73 -14.82
N GLY A 59 21.84 1.80 -15.32
CA GLY A 59 22.18 0.37 -15.40
C GLY A 59 22.23 -0.37 -14.06
N SER A 60 21.91 0.30 -12.94
CA SER A 60 21.92 -0.29 -11.59
C SER A 60 20.49 -0.59 -11.14
N PHE A 61 19.87 -1.56 -11.80
CA PHE A 61 18.52 -1.98 -11.43
C PHE A 61 18.56 -2.85 -10.17
N SER A 62 17.98 -2.36 -9.07
CA SER A 62 17.81 -3.15 -7.85
C SER A 62 16.36 -3.58 -7.70
N GLY A 63 16.11 -4.89 -7.72
CA GLY A 63 14.81 -5.49 -7.42
C GLY A 63 14.26 -5.13 -6.04
N SER A 64 15.08 -4.55 -5.15
CA SER A 64 14.63 -4.03 -3.85
C SER A 64 13.56 -2.93 -3.97
N LEU A 65 13.58 -2.14 -5.04
CA LEU A 65 12.59 -1.08 -5.25
C LEU A 65 11.21 -1.64 -5.61
N ILE A 66 11.16 -2.72 -6.39
CA ILE A 66 9.90 -3.42 -6.68
C ILE A 66 9.32 -3.98 -5.37
N VAL A 67 10.14 -4.65 -4.56
CA VAL A 67 9.72 -5.20 -3.27
C VAL A 67 9.20 -4.09 -2.35
N LEU A 68 9.87 -2.94 -2.33
CA LEU A 68 9.44 -1.79 -1.54
C LEU A 68 8.08 -1.25 -1.99
N SER A 69 7.84 -1.11 -3.30
CA SER A 69 6.54 -0.66 -3.83
C SER A 69 5.41 -1.62 -3.46
N ILE A 70 5.62 -2.93 -3.62
CA ILE A 70 4.62 -3.94 -3.28
C ILE A 70 4.39 -3.97 -1.77
N PHE A 71 5.44 -3.82 -0.97
CA PHE A 71 5.31 -3.71 0.48
C PHE A 71 4.48 -2.49 0.88
N GLY A 72 4.63 -1.35 0.20
CA GLY A 72 3.76 -0.18 0.38
C GLY A 72 2.28 -0.51 0.16
N MET A 73 1.97 -1.32 -0.87
CA MET A 73 0.59 -1.77 -1.11
C MET A 73 0.06 -2.74 -0.05
N VAL A 74 0.92 -3.60 0.49
CA VAL A 74 0.54 -4.44 1.65
C VAL A 74 0.12 -3.54 2.81
N VAL A 75 0.97 -2.59 3.21
CA VAL A 75 0.66 -1.68 4.32
C VAL A 75 -0.62 -0.89 4.05
N TYR A 76 -0.76 -0.33 2.84
CA TYR A 76 -1.97 0.37 2.43
C TYR A 76 -3.23 -0.48 2.63
N SER A 77 -3.23 -1.70 2.12
CA SER A 77 -4.40 -2.58 2.19
C SER A 77 -4.80 -2.90 3.63
N PHE A 78 -3.83 -3.15 4.52
CA PHE A 78 -4.11 -3.38 5.94
C PHE A 78 -4.67 -2.14 6.63
N VAL A 79 -4.07 -0.97 6.41
CA VAL A 79 -4.51 0.28 7.04
C VAL A 79 -5.90 0.67 6.56
N ASN A 80 -6.14 0.61 5.24
CA ASN A 80 -7.44 0.89 4.63
C ASN A 80 -8.52 -0.04 5.17
N THR A 81 -8.28 -1.36 5.16
CA THR A 81 -9.25 -2.33 5.68
C THR A 81 -9.52 -2.13 7.17
N SER A 82 -8.50 -1.85 7.98
CA SER A 82 -8.67 -1.61 9.42
C SER A 82 -9.45 -0.32 9.69
N LEU A 83 -9.20 0.74 8.93
CA LEU A 83 -9.95 2.00 9.02
C LEU A 83 -11.42 1.81 8.63
N GLN A 84 -11.70 1.06 7.56
CA GLN A 84 -13.07 0.76 7.14
C GLN A 84 -13.83 -0.02 8.22
N ILE A 85 -13.23 -1.07 8.80
CA ILE A 85 -13.85 -1.83 9.90
C ILE A 85 -14.12 -0.91 11.10
N ALA A 86 -13.16 -0.04 11.46
CA ALA A 86 -13.34 0.89 12.57
C ALA A 86 -14.48 1.88 12.30
N ILE A 87 -14.57 2.43 11.10
CA ILE A 87 -15.66 3.34 10.69
C ILE A 87 -17.01 2.60 10.78
N ASP A 88 -17.11 1.38 10.24
CA ASP A 88 -18.35 0.59 10.25
C ASP A 88 -18.85 0.32 11.68
N ILE A 89 -17.94 -0.08 12.57
CA ILE A 89 -18.27 -0.34 13.98
C ILE A 89 -18.74 0.94 14.67
N LEU A 90 -18.08 2.08 14.44
CA LEU A 90 -18.45 3.34 15.08
C LEU A 90 -19.75 3.94 14.53
N GLN A 91 -20.13 3.64 13.28
CA GLN A 91 -21.41 4.05 12.70
C GLN A 91 -22.60 3.22 13.21
N GLY A 92 -22.36 2.22 14.06
CA GLY A 92 -23.40 1.36 14.62
C GLY A 92 -23.85 0.25 13.66
N ASN A 93 -23.13 0.04 12.55
CA ASN A 93 -23.35 -1.14 11.72
C ASN A 93 -22.89 -2.36 12.53
N ALA A 94 -23.76 -3.35 12.66
CA ALA A 94 -23.43 -4.62 13.31
C ALA A 94 -22.43 -5.38 12.43
N TYR A 95 -21.14 -5.06 12.55
CA TYR A 95 -20.09 -5.87 11.95
C TYR A 95 -20.09 -7.23 12.65
N GLU A 96 -20.83 -8.19 12.08
CA GLU A 96 -20.86 -9.54 12.58
C GLU A 96 -19.50 -10.19 12.31
N PHE A 97 -18.79 -10.50 13.41
CA PHE A 97 -17.54 -11.28 13.40
C PHE A 97 -17.82 -12.75 13.03
N ASN A 98 -18.27 -12.97 11.81
CA ASN A 98 -18.37 -14.29 11.20
C ASN A 98 -17.10 -14.55 10.38
N VAL A 99 -16.61 -15.80 10.40
CA VAL A 99 -15.45 -16.27 9.64
C VAL A 99 -15.53 -15.85 8.17
N GLN A 100 -16.71 -15.95 7.55
CA GLN A 100 -16.89 -15.56 6.15
C GLN A 100 -16.63 -14.06 5.92
N ASN A 101 -17.13 -13.21 6.81
CA ASN A 101 -16.95 -11.76 6.71
C ASN A 101 -15.49 -11.38 6.92
N ILE A 102 -14.83 -11.97 7.93
CA ILE A 102 -13.41 -11.74 8.21
C ILE A 102 -12.56 -12.13 6.99
N ILE A 103 -12.83 -13.29 6.38
CA ILE A 103 -12.09 -13.74 5.19
C ILE A 103 -12.33 -12.79 4.01
N ASN A 104 -13.58 -12.40 3.76
CA ASN A 104 -13.93 -11.49 2.68
C ASN A 104 -13.24 -10.13 2.86
N THR A 105 -13.29 -9.56 4.05
CA THR A 105 -12.68 -8.27 4.39
C THR A 105 -11.15 -8.32 4.31
N LEU A 106 -10.52 -9.41 4.73
CA LEU A 106 -9.06 -9.57 4.70
C LEU A 106 -8.53 -10.16 3.37
N SER A 107 -9.39 -10.52 2.43
CA SER A 107 -8.99 -11.11 1.15
C SER A 107 -8.01 -10.23 0.37
N VAL A 108 -8.27 -8.93 0.33
CA VAL A 108 -7.42 -7.93 -0.35
C VAL A 108 -6.02 -7.83 0.30
N PRO A 109 -5.88 -7.60 1.62
CA PRO A 109 -4.55 -7.56 2.24
C PRO A 109 -3.79 -8.88 2.14
N PHE A 110 -4.46 -10.03 2.29
CA PHE A 110 -3.81 -11.33 2.07
C PHE A 110 -3.37 -11.54 0.62
N GLY A 111 -4.14 -11.07 -0.36
CA GLY A 111 -3.75 -11.06 -1.76
C GLY A 111 -2.43 -10.32 -1.99
N TRP A 112 -2.28 -9.14 -1.39
CA TRP A 112 -1.03 -8.37 -1.49
C TRP A 112 0.16 -9.06 -0.81
N ILE A 113 -0.05 -9.75 0.31
CA ILE A 113 1.01 -10.58 0.93
C ILE A 113 1.45 -11.68 -0.03
N ALA A 114 0.53 -12.35 -0.71
CA ALA A 114 0.85 -13.38 -1.68
C ALA A 114 1.68 -12.82 -2.85
N VAL A 115 1.29 -11.65 -3.38
CA VAL A 115 2.05 -10.95 -4.44
C VAL A 115 3.47 -10.59 -3.97
N LEU A 116 3.61 -10.09 -2.74
CA LEU A 116 4.90 -9.78 -2.15
C LEU A 116 5.78 -11.02 -2.03
N TRP A 117 5.22 -12.12 -1.54
CA TRP A 117 5.92 -13.39 -1.37
C TRP A 117 6.40 -13.97 -2.71
N VAL A 118 5.54 -14.00 -3.72
CA VAL A 118 5.92 -14.44 -5.08
C VAL A 118 7.06 -13.58 -5.63
N THR A 119 6.94 -12.25 -5.50
CA THR A 119 7.97 -11.33 -5.98
C THR A 119 9.31 -11.55 -5.29
N MET A 120 9.32 -11.70 -3.96
CA MET A 120 10.54 -11.99 -3.20
C MET A 120 11.15 -13.32 -3.63
N THR A 121 10.33 -14.34 -3.89
CA THR A 121 10.77 -15.68 -4.31
C THR A 121 11.45 -15.61 -5.67
N ILE A 122 10.85 -14.93 -6.65
CA ILE A 122 11.42 -14.72 -7.98
C ILE A 122 12.77 -13.99 -7.88
N LEU A 123 12.83 -12.90 -7.11
CA LEU A 123 14.06 -12.10 -6.97
C LEU A 123 15.19 -12.89 -6.29
N LYS A 124 14.88 -13.72 -5.29
CA LYS A 124 15.86 -14.63 -4.68
C LYS A 124 16.38 -15.65 -5.70
N GLY A 125 15.50 -16.24 -6.51
CA GLY A 125 15.88 -17.19 -7.57
C GLY A 125 16.77 -16.57 -8.65
N LEU A 126 16.49 -15.34 -9.06
CA LEU A 126 17.32 -14.61 -10.04
C LEU A 126 18.72 -14.32 -9.52
N ARG A 127 18.84 -13.90 -8.24
CA ARG A 127 20.15 -13.64 -7.61
C ARG A 127 21.00 -14.90 -7.50
N GLN A 128 20.39 -16.03 -7.15
CA GLN A 128 21.11 -17.32 -7.07
C GLN A 128 21.67 -17.75 -8.43
N LYS A 129 20.91 -17.55 -9.52
CA LYS A 129 21.39 -17.84 -10.89
C LYS A 129 22.54 -16.92 -11.31
N GLN A 130 22.48 -15.63 -10.98
CA GLN A 130 23.58 -14.69 -11.26
C GLN A 130 24.87 -15.10 -10.54
N ALA A 131 24.79 -15.50 -9.27
CA ALA A 131 25.94 -15.96 -8.50
C ALA A 131 26.58 -17.25 -9.05
N GLN A 132 25.81 -18.14 -9.69
CA GLN A 132 26.36 -19.32 -10.37
C GLN A 132 27.04 -18.99 -11.72
N SER A 133 26.53 -17.99 -12.45
CA SER A 133 27.09 -17.57 -13.75
C SER A 133 28.49 -16.98 -13.63
N GLU A 134 28.75 -16.19 -12.58
CA GLU A 134 30.09 -15.62 -12.31
C GLU A 134 31.13 -16.68 -11.94
N ARG A 135 30.70 -17.87 -11.49
CA ARG A 135 31.60 -18.96 -11.11
C ARG A 135 32.17 -19.75 -12.30
N TYR A 136 31.61 -19.58 -13.50
CA TYR A 136 31.99 -20.36 -14.70
C TYR A 136 33.02 -19.66 -15.62
N TRP A 137 33.46 -18.45 -15.30
CA TRP A 137 34.51 -17.74 -16.05
C TRP A 137 35.94 -18.00 -15.53
N GLY A 138 36.11 -18.98 -14.65
CA GLY A 138 37.41 -19.40 -14.12
C GLY A 138 37.87 -20.76 -14.66
N ILE A 139 37.93 -20.92 -15.99
CA ILE A 139 38.75 -21.92 -16.68
C ILE A 139 39.38 -21.22 -17.89
#